data_AF-W0DW72-F1
#
_entry.id   AF-W0DW72-F1
#
_cell.length_a   1.000
_cell.length_b   1.000
_cell.length_c   1.000
_cell.angle_alpha   90.00
_cell.angle_beta   90.00
_cell.angle_gamma   90.00
#
_symmetry.space_group_name_H-M   'P 1'
#
loop_
_entity.id
_entity.type
_entity.pdbx_description
1 polymer ?
#
loop_
_entity_poly.entity_id
_entity_poly.type
_entity_poly.pdbx_seq_one_letter_code
_entity_poly.pdbx_strand_id
1 'polypeptide(L)'
;MALLLLGWMAPAMALGLKVEVDGLEGKERDNVLALLDIYQERDGAGLDLPRMRALHRLAPQQIRDALAPFGLYRVAVDATLEQSTPPDGPWLARYRVRPGEPVRIGAVDYQVRGPGEDDPAFPERFPMQRGAVLLHADYERAKSELRYAASANGYLDYQLLRHQVLVDPEADSAVVHFHLDTGPQYHLGEVTFNQDLLDDELLRRYLRFTPGAVYDPDLLLELQSRLLGTEYYSEVEIVPHKKARDDEGRIPIEVIATRNKANKYRLGVGFATDSGPRFSMDWRRRYLNRWGHKFRTELILSPRHSEWNLDYRIPIQDPTRDYLTIRPQSVYDDTASRKGWVHTVQLAHSRLTGGGWRRTGGFDFRYEDIALNDAPAQRTSELVPNISWSKTVSDDPVNTNRGYRIKYTLLGTFGGVLAEHSYLSGQIQFKWVRRFAERYRLIARTDLGATLADSVDDLPASRRFYAGGDASIRGWDYDALGPTDPVTDQTVGGRYLAVGSLELEREIRGPWSAALFTDFGNAFDPDYDQQIAYSAGVGVRWASPIGQVRLDLAFALSKDNDNGGWPPARLHIVIGPDL
;
A
#
# COMPACT_ATOMS: atom_id res chain seq x y z
N MET A 1 25.49 20.28 71.20
CA MET A 1 25.88 20.06 69.78
C MET A 1 25.25 18.73 69.39
N ALA A 2 24.23 18.62 68.54
CA ALA A 2 23.90 19.37 67.35
C ALA A 2 22.37 19.55 67.22
N LEU A 3 21.96 20.71 66.71
CA LEU A 3 20.57 21.01 66.34
C LEU A 3 20.26 20.41 64.96
N LEU A 4 19.16 19.67 64.89
CA LEU A 4 18.45 19.28 63.68
C LEU A 4 17.77 20.53 63.06
N LEU A 5 18.06 20.81 61.80
CA LEU A 5 17.25 21.68 60.94
C LEU A 5 16.81 20.84 59.72
N LEU A 6 15.67 20.17 59.87
CA LEU A 6 14.91 19.62 58.75
C LEU A 6 14.12 20.78 58.14
N GLY A 7 14.63 21.31 57.01
CA GLY A 7 13.89 22.25 56.19
C GLY A 7 12.68 21.57 55.54
N TRP A 8 11.48 22.03 55.89
CA TRP A 8 10.26 21.73 55.13
C TRP A 8 10.36 22.37 53.74
N MET A 9 10.61 21.57 52.71
CA MET A 9 10.23 21.96 51.34
C MET A 9 8.71 21.82 51.23
N ALA A 10 8.01 22.95 51.26
CA ALA A 10 6.60 22.99 50.88
C ALA A 10 6.46 22.54 49.42
N PRO A 11 5.47 21.71 49.07
CA PRO A 11 5.16 21.42 47.69
C PRO A 11 4.70 22.73 47.02
N ALA A 12 5.39 23.16 45.97
CA ALA A 12 4.89 24.24 45.12
C ALA A 12 3.59 23.76 44.48
N MET A 13 2.44 24.28 44.94
CA MET A 13 1.18 24.05 44.26
C MET A 13 1.28 24.64 42.86
N ALA A 14 1.17 23.79 41.84
CA ALA A 14 1.09 24.24 40.45
C ALA A 14 -0.15 25.13 40.29
N LEU A 15 0.04 26.34 39.77
CA LEU A 15 -1.04 27.26 39.43
C LEU A 15 -1.90 26.61 38.33
N GLY A 16 -3.13 26.23 38.65
CA GLY A 16 -4.08 25.79 37.63
C GLY A 16 -4.57 26.98 36.80
N LEU A 17 -4.49 26.89 35.47
CA LEU A 17 -4.98 27.91 34.55
C LEU A 17 -5.98 27.29 33.55
N LYS A 18 -7.19 27.84 33.51
CA LYS A 18 -8.19 27.55 32.48
C LYS A 18 -8.24 28.72 31.50
N VAL A 19 -8.23 28.41 30.21
CA VAL A 19 -8.30 29.43 29.14
C VAL A 19 -9.56 29.18 28.33
N GLU A 20 -10.41 30.21 28.21
CA GLU A 20 -11.66 30.19 27.44
C GLU A 20 -11.59 31.26 26.34
N VAL A 21 -11.86 30.85 25.10
CA VAL A 21 -11.95 31.74 23.93
C VAL A 21 -13.36 31.59 23.36
N ASP A 22 -14.14 32.66 23.46
CA ASP A 22 -15.55 32.74 23.05
C ASP A 22 -15.69 33.64 21.80
N GLY A 23 -16.67 33.35 20.93
CA GLY A 23 -16.99 34.19 19.76
C GLY A 23 -16.30 33.80 18.46
N LEU A 24 -15.64 32.63 18.41
CA LEU A 24 -15.04 32.04 17.21
C LEU A 24 -15.46 30.56 17.09
N GLU A 25 -15.59 30.07 15.85
CA GLU A 25 -15.93 28.67 15.56
C GLU A 25 -15.00 28.07 14.50
N GLY A 26 -14.96 26.73 14.44
CA GLY A 26 -14.19 25.99 13.43
C GLY A 26 -12.71 26.39 13.33
N LYS A 27 -12.24 26.58 12.10
CA LYS A 27 -10.81 26.79 11.77
C LYS A 27 -10.21 28.04 12.42
N GLU A 28 -11.00 29.10 12.60
CA GLU A 28 -10.54 30.35 13.22
C GLU A 28 -10.21 30.13 14.70
N ARG A 29 -11.11 29.44 15.43
CA ARG A 29 -10.89 29.06 16.82
C ARG A 29 -9.69 28.14 16.96
N ASP A 30 -9.59 27.13 16.11
CA ASP A 30 -8.48 26.18 16.15
C ASP A 30 -7.14 26.87 15.92
N ASN A 31 -7.07 27.81 14.96
CA ASN A 31 -5.84 28.57 14.68
C ASN A 31 -5.47 29.51 15.84
N VAL A 32 -6.46 30.20 16.43
CA VAL A 32 -6.24 31.04 17.62
C VAL A 32 -5.69 30.20 18.77
N LEU A 33 -6.32 29.06 19.09
CA LEU A 33 -5.85 28.20 20.17
C LEU A 33 -4.45 27.65 19.90
N ALA A 34 -4.11 27.33 18.65
CA ALA A 34 -2.79 26.87 18.26
C ALA A 34 -1.69 27.93 18.47
N LEU A 35 -1.98 29.20 18.21
CA LEU A 35 -1.02 30.32 18.27
C LEU A 35 -1.05 31.12 19.58
N LEU A 36 -2.00 30.82 20.47
CA LEU A 36 -2.18 31.52 21.73
C LEU A 36 -1.28 30.93 22.82
N ASP A 37 -0.17 31.59 23.14
CA ASP A 37 0.84 31.07 24.07
C ASP A 37 0.28 30.75 25.46
N ILE A 38 -0.63 31.60 25.98
CA ILE A 38 -1.28 31.35 27.27
C ILE A 38 -2.11 30.05 27.28
N TYR A 39 -2.67 29.67 26.13
CA TYR A 39 -3.37 28.40 25.98
C TYR A 39 -2.39 27.24 25.89
N GLN A 40 -1.27 27.39 25.18
CA GLN A 40 -0.25 26.35 25.03
C GLN A 40 0.50 26.06 26.34
N GLU A 41 0.82 27.10 27.11
CA GLU A 41 1.59 26.99 28.37
C GLU A 41 0.73 26.68 29.61
N ARG A 42 -0.60 26.56 29.47
CA ARG A 42 -1.53 26.43 30.62
C ARG A 42 -1.26 25.24 31.54
N ASP A 43 -0.69 24.17 31.00
CA ASP A 43 -0.37 22.92 31.72
C ASP A 43 1.14 22.80 32.04
N GLY A 44 1.92 23.87 31.80
CA GLY A 44 3.38 23.87 31.94
C GLY A 44 3.87 23.96 33.39
N ALA A 45 4.86 23.12 33.74
CA ALA A 45 5.42 23.07 35.10
C ALA A 45 6.13 24.36 35.58
N GLY A 46 6.42 25.31 34.67
CA GLY A 46 7.04 26.61 34.95
C GLY A 46 6.08 27.79 34.95
N LEU A 47 4.77 27.56 34.89
CA LEU A 47 3.78 28.63 34.87
C LEU A 47 3.64 29.28 36.25
N ASP A 48 4.25 30.44 36.42
CA ASP A 48 4.09 31.29 37.60
C ASP A 48 3.17 32.50 37.32
N LEU A 49 2.77 33.20 38.39
CA LEU A 49 1.85 34.35 38.29
C LEU A 49 2.42 35.50 37.40
N PRO A 50 3.71 35.88 37.49
CA PRO A 50 4.33 36.82 36.55
C PRO A 50 4.25 36.39 35.08
N ARG A 51 4.61 35.14 34.76
CA ARG A 51 4.56 34.58 33.40
C ARG A 51 3.14 34.58 32.87
N MET A 52 2.17 34.09 33.65
CA MET A 52 0.76 34.07 33.27
C MET A 52 0.23 35.48 32.94
N ARG A 53 0.56 36.49 33.76
CA ARG A 53 0.17 37.89 33.50
C ARG A 53 0.84 38.46 32.24
N ALA A 54 2.09 38.07 31.97
CA ALA A 54 2.79 38.47 30.75
C ALA A 54 2.13 37.86 29.50
N LEU A 55 1.85 36.55 29.53
CA LEU A 55 1.15 35.85 28.45
C LEU A 55 -0.26 36.42 28.22
N HIS A 56 -1.00 36.72 29.30
CA HIS A 56 -2.32 37.35 29.21
C HIS A 56 -2.27 38.74 28.54
N ARG A 57 -1.21 39.51 28.79
CA ARG A 57 -1.02 40.83 28.17
C ARG A 57 -0.77 40.74 26.67
N LEU A 58 -0.11 39.68 26.22
CA LEU A 58 0.19 39.44 24.79
C LEU A 58 -0.99 38.83 24.04
N ALA A 59 -1.85 38.07 24.73
CA ALA A 59 -2.95 37.32 24.15
C ALA A 59 -3.86 38.12 23.21
N PRO A 60 -4.31 39.36 23.50
CA PRO A 60 -5.13 40.12 22.56
C PRO A 60 -4.46 40.38 21.21
N GLN A 61 -3.15 40.59 21.19
CA GLN A 61 -2.40 40.78 19.95
C GLN A 61 -2.21 39.45 19.21
N GLN A 62 -1.88 38.38 19.94
CA GLN A 62 -1.76 37.03 19.37
C GLN A 62 -3.06 36.57 18.72
N ILE A 63 -4.21 36.86 19.34
CA ILE A 63 -5.54 36.57 18.78
C ILE A 63 -5.77 37.36 17.48
N ARG A 64 -5.39 38.65 17.43
CA ARG A 64 -5.45 39.46 16.20
C ARG A 64 -4.57 38.89 15.10
N ASP A 65 -3.32 38.58 15.42
CA ASP A 65 -2.35 38.06 14.46
C ASP A 65 -2.78 36.67 13.94
N ALA A 66 -3.39 35.85 14.79
CA ALA A 66 -3.93 34.54 14.42
C ALA A 66 -5.19 34.61 13.54
N LEU A 67 -5.91 35.73 13.56
CA LEU A 67 -7.13 35.92 12.75
C LEU A 67 -6.84 36.68 11.44
N ALA A 68 -5.74 37.42 11.35
CA ALA A 68 -5.33 38.13 10.13
C ALA A 68 -5.24 37.23 8.87
N PRO A 69 -4.76 35.96 8.92
CA PRO A 69 -4.74 35.07 7.76
C PRO A 69 -6.13 34.73 7.18
N PHE A 70 -7.19 34.92 7.97
CA PHE A 70 -8.59 34.74 7.58
C PHE A 70 -9.23 36.03 7.05
N GLY A 71 -8.45 37.10 6.89
CA GLY A 71 -8.95 38.41 6.47
C GLY A 71 -9.53 39.24 7.60
N LEU A 72 -9.44 38.78 8.85
CA LEU A 72 -10.01 39.44 10.02
C LEU A 72 -8.98 40.33 10.70
N TYR A 73 -8.86 41.57 10.24
CA TYR A 73 -7.89 42.54 10.76
C TYR A 73 -8.46 43.43 11.88
N ARG A 74 -9.77 43.69 11.85
CA ARG A 74 -10.47 44.48 12.87
C ARG A 74 -11.11 43.55 13.88
N VAL A 75 -10.34 43.13 14.87
CA VAL A 75 -10.82 42.23 15.93
C VAL A 75 -10.81 42.94 17.27
N ALA A 76 -11.98 43.03 17.89
CA ALA A 76 -12.12 43.46 19.28
C ALA A 76 -11.97 42.24 20.20
N VAL A 77 -11.11 42.35 21.21
CA VAL A 77 -10.85 41.28 22.19
C VAL A 77 -11.06 41.84 23.58
N ASP A 78 -12.10 41.37 24.26
CA ASP A 78 -12.31 41.65 25.68
C ASP A 78 -11.61 40.54 26.48
N ALA A 79 -10.53 40.89 27.16
CA ALA A 79 -9.67 39.97 27.88
C ALA A 79 -9.81 40.17 29.40
N THR A 80 -10.12 39.10 30.13
CA THR A 80 -10.13 39.10 31.60
C THR A 80 -9.27 37.96 32.15
N LEU A 81 -8.70 38.19 33.33
CA LEU A 81 -7.92 37.21 34.08
C LEU A 81 -8.35 37.28 35.54
N GLU A 82 -9.10 36.26 35.97
CA GLU A 82 -9.72 36.21 37.28
C GLU A 82 -9.28 34.94 38.03
N GLN A 83 -9.15 35.01 39.35
CA GLN A 83 -8.91 33.83 40.17
C GLN A 83 -10.24 33.24 40.61
N SER A 84 -10.46 31.95 40.36
CA SER A 84 -11.71 31.28 40.77
C SER A 84 -11.87 31.35 42.29
N THR A 85 -13.11 31.42 42.76
CA THR A 85 -13.46 31.33 44.20
C THR A 85 -13.71 29.87 44.58
N PRO A 86 -13.17 29.36 45.71
CA PRO A 86 -12.37 30.02 46.77
C PRO A 86 -10.93 30.39 46.34
N PRO A 87 -10.20 31.26 47.09
CA PRO A 87 -8.92 31.88 46.71
C PRO A 87 -7.74 30.96 46.34
N ASP A 88 -7.91 29.64 46.47
CA ASP A 88 -6.95 28.61 46.06
C ASP A 88 -7.37 27.90 44.76
N GLY A 89 -8.42 28.40 44.09
CA GLY A 89 -8.93 27.87 42.83
C GLY A 89 -8.10 28.26 41.61
N PRO A 90 -8.31 27.58 40.46
CA PRO A 90 -7.57 27.86 39.24
C PRO A 90 -7.86 29.27 38.71
N TRP A 91 -6.87 29.89 38.08
CA TRP A 91 -7.06 31.12 37.32
C TRP A 91 -7.87 30.84 36.06
N LEU A 92 -8.74 31.78 35.69
CA LEU A 92 -9.54 31.75 34.49
C LEU A 92 -9.16 32.94 33.62
N ALA A 93 -8.53 32.68 32.47
CA ALA A 93 -8.32 33.67 31.42
C ALA A 93 -9.44 33.54 30.39
N ARG A 94 -10.30 34.56 30.28
CA ARG A 94 -11.40 34.58 29.31
C ARG A 94 -11.12 35.62 28.23
N TYR A 95 -11.22 35.22 26.98
CA TYR A 95 -11.10 36.10 25.81
C TYR A 95 -12.39 36.03 25.01
N ARG A 96 -13.20 37.10 25.08
CA ARG A 96 -14.38 37.24 24.23
C ARG A 96 -13.97 37.99 22.98
N VAL A 97 -13.96 37.27 21.86
CA VAL A 97 -13.50 37.77 20.57
C VAL A 97 -14.72 38.19 19.74
N ARG A 98 -14.66 39.38 19.16
CA ARG A 98 -15.65 39.90 18.23
C ARG A 98 -14.94 40.20 16.91
N PRO A 99 -14.92 39.24 15.96
CA PRO A 99 -14.37 39.50 14.64
C PRO A 99 -15.22 40.55 13.94
N GLY A 100 -14.57 41.57 13.37
CA GLY A 100 -15.21 42.54 12.49
C GLY A 100 -15.52 41.96 11.12
N GLU A 101 -15.87 42.82 10.17
CA GLU A 101 -16.03 42.40 8.77
C GLU A 101 -14.70 41.91 8.19
N PRO A 102 -14.70 40.81 7.43
CA PRO A 102 -13.50 40.33 6.78
C PRO A 102 -13.11 41.24 5.62
N VAL A 103 -11.82 41.50 5.48
CA VAL A 103 -11.24 42.21 4.34
C VAL A 103 -11.57 41.47 3.05
N ARG A 104 -12.06 42.22 2.05
CA ARG A 104 -12.38 41.69 0.72
C ARG A 104 -11.39 42.18 -0.32
N ILE A 105 -11.21 41.38 -1.37
CA ILE A 105 -10.33 41.75 -2.49
C ILE A 105 -11.02 42.84 -3.31
N GLY A 106 -10.50 44.07 -3.24
CA GLY A 106 -11.01 45.22 -3.97
C GLY A 106 -10.52 45.25 -5.42
N ALA A 107 -9.27 44.85 -5.66
CA ALA A 107 -8.66 44.78 -6.98
C ALA A 107 -7.58 43.69 -7.07
N VAL A 108 -7.36 43.20 -8.29
CA VAL A 108 -6.32 42.24 -8.62
C VAL A 108 -5.57 42.76 -9.83
N ASP A 109 -4.29 43.02 -9.65
CA ASP A 109 -3.33 43.41 -10.68
C ASP A 109 -2.46 42.20 -10.99
N TYR A 110 -2.86 41.46 -12.02
CA TYR A 110 -2.22 40.22 -12.46
C TYR A 110 -1.67 40.40 -13.86
N GLN A 111 -0.37 40.13 -14.02
CA GLN A 111 0.33 40.27 -15.29
C GLN A 111 1.32 39.13 -15.46
N VAL A 112 1.23 38.43 -16.58
CA VAL A 112 2.28 37.52 -17.06
C VAL A 112 2.93 38.23 -18.24
N ARG A 113 4.26 38.25 -18.28
CA ARG A 113 5.05 38.92 -19.31
C ARG A 113 6.14 37.98 -19.80
N GLY A 114 6.68 38.30 -20.97
CA GLY A 114 7.79 37.56 -21.56
C GLY A 114 7.31 36.53 -22.60
N PRO A 115 8.20 35.64 -23.07
CA PRO A 115 7.90 34.69 -24.13
C PRO A 115 6.70 33.75 -23.90
N GLY A 116 6.26 33.58 -22.65
CA GLY A 116 5.11 32.74 -22.26
C GLY A 116 3.85 33.50 -21.88
N GLU A 117 3.73 34.79 -22.23
CA GLU A 117 2.54 35.61 -21.92
C GLU A 117 1.23 35.00 -22.42
N ASP A 118 1.26 34.39 -23.61
CA ASP A 118 0.09 33.76 -24.25
C ASP A 118 0.01 32.23 -24.00
N ASP A 119 0.85 31.67 -23.11
CA ASP A 119 0.84 30.23 -22.83
C ASP A 119 -0.42 29.84 -22.02
N PRO A 120 -1.24 28.89 -22.50
CA PRO A 120 -2.47 28.47 -21.82
C PRO A 120 -2.24 27.82 -20.45
N ALA A 121 -1.00 27.50 -20.09
CA ALA A 121 -0.64 27.06 -18.74
C ALA A 121 -0.87 28.15 -17.69
N PHE A 122 -0.82 29.42 -18.08
CA PHE A 122 -1.13 30.54 -17.19
C PHE A 122 -2.61 30.91 -17.32
N PRO A 123 -3.36 31.01 -16.22
CA PRO A 123 -4.76 31.39 -16.28
C PRO A 123 -4.89 32.84 -16.70
N GLU A 124 -5.86 33.18 -17.56
CA GLU A 124 -6.13 34.58 -17.97
C GLU A 124 -6.43 35.53 -16.80
N ARG A 125 -6.82 34.97 -15.65
CA ARG A 125 -7.14 35.70 -14.43
C ARG A 125 -6.44 35.05 -13.26
N PHE A 126 -6.01 35.86 -12.30
CA PHE A 126 -5.49 35.34 -11.05
C PHE A 126 -6.54 34.45 -10.34
N PRO A 127 -6.13 33.35 -9.69
CA PRO A 127 -7.07 32.44 -9.03
C PRO A 127 -7.98 33.12 -7.98
N MET A 128 -7.51 34.17 -7.31
CA MET A 128 -8.33 34.97 -6.40
C MET A 128 -9.07 36.08 -7.16
N GLN A 129 -10.36 36.26 -6.86
CA GLN A 129 -11.23 37.20 -7.58
C GLN A 129 -11.68 38.38 -6.72
N ARG A 130 -11.98 39.50 -7.37
CA ARG A 130 -12.58 40.68 -6.73
C ARG A 130 -13.87 40.31 -5.98
N GLY A 131 -14.04 40.84 -4.78
CA GLY A 131 -15.20 40.63 -3.90
C GLY A 131 -15.09 39.42 -2.96
N ALA A 132 -14.16 38.49 -3.23
CA ALA A 132 -13.87 37.37 -2.34
C ALA A 132 -13.25 37.85 -1.02
N VAL A 133 -13.46 37.10 0.06
CA VAL A 133 -12.76 37.31 1.33
C VAL A 133 -11.28 37.01 1.13
N LEU A 134 -10.41 37.87 1.68
CA LEU A 134 -8.97 37.66 1.64
C LEU A 134 -8.59 36.52 2.59
N LEU A 135 -8.16 35.39 2.03
CA LEU A 135 -7.51 34.32 2.77
C LEU A 135 -6.04 34.24 2.34
N HIS A 136 -5.12 34.32 3.29
CA HIS A 136 -3.67 34.28 3.00
C HIS A 136 -3.25 32.93 2.42
N ALA A 137 -3.87 31.85 2.90
CA ALA A 137 -3.66 30.51 2.37
C ALA A 137 -4.01 30.40 0.87
N ASP A 138 -5.04 31.12 0.42
CA ASP A 138 -5.44 31.12 -0.99
C ASP A 138 -4.45 31.89 -1.86
N TYR A 139 -3.90 32.99 -1.35
CA TYR A 139 -2.84 33.73 -2.05
C TYR A 139 -1.57 32.91 -2.21
N GLU A 140 -1.09 32.28 -1.13
CA GLU A 140 0.12 31.44 -1.20
C GLU A 140 -0.10 30.19 -2.07
N ARG A 141 -1.31 29.63 -2.08
CA ARG A 141 -1.70 28.57 -3.01
C ARG A 141 -1.67 29.04 -4.46
N ALA A 142 -2.32 30.15 -4.79
CA ALA A 142 -2.34 30.73 -6.14
C ALA A 142 -0.92 31.05 -6.65
N LYS A 143 -0.09 31.65 -5.80
CA LYS A 143 1.33 31.90 -6.09
C LYS A 143 2.09 30.61 -6.35
N SER A 144 1.86 29.56 -5.56
CA SER A 144 2.52 28.26 -5.74
C SER A 144 2.07 27.56 -7.02
N GLU A 145 0.78 27.62 -7.35
CA GLU A 145 0.20 27.09 -8.59
C GLU A 145 0.83 27.75 -9.83
N LEU A 146 0.97 29.08 -9.83
CA LEU A 146 1.58 29.82 -10.95
C LEU A 146 3.08 29.55 -11.09
N ARG A 147 3.80 29.43 -9.96
CA ARG A 147 5.22 29.03 -9.96
C ARG A 147 5.40 27.62 -10.52
N TYR A 148 4.52 26.71 -10.12
CA TYR A 148 4.52 25.34 -10.61
C TYR A 148 4.18 25.30 -12.11
N ALA A 149 3.15 26.02 -12.55
CA ALA A 149 2.79 26.15 -13.97
C ALA A 149 3.97 26.65 -14.82
N ALA A 150 4.71 27.66 -14.35
CA ALA A 150 5.93 28.11 -15.01
C ALA A 150 6.96 26.98 -15.14
N SER A 151 7.33 26.33 -14.03
CA SER A 151 8.33 25.26 -14.05
C SER A 151 7.91 24.02 -14.85
N ALA A 152 6.63 23.63 -14.79
CA ALA A 152 6.08 22.45 -15.48
C ALA A 152 5.91 22.66 -16.99
N ASN A 153 5.91 23.92 -17.45
CA ASN A 153 5.86 24.28 -18.88
C ASN A 153 7.21 24.84 -19.37
N GLY A 154 8.29 24.47 -18.69
CA GLY A 154 9.66 24.74 -19.13
C GLY A 154 10.17 26.15 -18.93
N TYR A 155 9.46 27.02 -18.22
CA TYR A 155 9.92 28.37 -17.90
C TYR A 155 10.83 28.34 -16.66
N LEU A 156 12.10 27.95 -16.82
CA LEU A 156 13.01 27.72 -15.68
C LEU A 156 13.71 28.97 -15.15
N ASP A 157 13.58 30.10 -15.82
CA ASP A 157 14.14 31.41 -15.42
C ASP A 157 13.06 32.41 -15.03
N TYR A 158 11.85 31.93 -14.70
CA TYR A 158 10.76 32.82 -14.33
C TYR A 158 11.14 33.70 -13.13
N GLN A 159 10.68 34.94 -13.13
CA GLN A 159 10.89 35.90 -12.06
C GLN A 159 9.57 36.48 -11.58
N LEU A 160 9.36 36.48 -10.27
CA LEU A 160 8.24 37.20 -9.66
C LEU A 160 8.64 38.66 -9.49
N LEU A 161 8.31 39.50 -10.47
CA LEU A 161 8.59 40.93 -10.46
C LEU A 161 7.83 41.67 -9.35
N ARG A 162 6.60 41.19 -9.04
CA ARG A 162 5.77 41.73 -7.95
C ARG A 162 4.92 40.62 -7.36
N HIS A 163 4.89 40.46 -6.04
CA HIS A 163 4.12 39.41 -5.37
C HIS A 163 3.67 39.82 -3.96
N GLN A 164 2.78 40.80 -3.86
CA GLN A 164 2.36 41.35 -2.57
C GLN A 164 0.85 41.54 -2.47
N VAL A 165 0.32 41.41 -1.26
CA VAL A 165 -1.06 41.77 -0.92
C VAL A 165 -1.00 43.02 -0.05
N LEU A 166 -1.58 44.11 -0.54
CA LEU A 166 -1.74 45.36 0.20
C LEU A 166 -3.10 45.33 0.89
N VAL A 167 -3.11 45.38 2.22
CA VAL A 167 -4.33 45.33 3.02
C VAL A 167 -4.60 46.71 3.61
N ASP A 168 -5.81 47.21 3.43
CA ASP A 168 -6.34 48.39 4.10
C ASP A 168 -7.41 47.94 5.12
N PRO A 169 -7.05 47.84 6.40
CA PRO A 169 -7.99 47.44 7.45
C PRO A 169 -9.11 48.46 7.70
N GLU A 170 -8.94 49.75 7.37
CA GLU A 170 -9.98 50.75 7.60
C GLU A 170 -11.07 50.70 6.51
N ALA A 171 -10.65 50.42 5.27
CA ALA A 171 -11.56 50.26 4.13
C ALA A 171 -12.11 48.82 3.97
N ASP A 172 -11.75 47.89 4.86
CA ASP A 172 -12.04 46.46 4.78
C ASP A 172 -11.71 45.88 3.37
N SER A 173 -10.63 46.36 2.76
CA SER A 173 -10.29 46.13 1.35
C SER A 173 -8.83 45.72 1.16
N ALA A 174 -8.55 44.86 0.18
CA ALA A 174 -7.20 44.44 -0.20
C ALA A 174 -6.96 44.53 -1.71
N VAL A 175 -5.72 44.84 -2.09
CA VAL A 175 -5.24 44.82 -3.47
C VAL A 175 -4.16 43.77 -3.62
N VAL A 176 -4.38 42.82 -4.53
CA VAL A 176 -3.40 41.78 -4.86
C VAL A 176 -2.59 42.22 -6.06
N HIS A 177 -1.26 42.25 -5.93
CA HIS A 177 -0.33 42.49 -7.04
C HIS A 177 0.50 41.24 -7.32
N PHE A 178 0.38 40.69 -8.52
CA PHE A 178 1.13 39.53 -8.96
C PHE A 178 1.63 39.71 -10.40
N HIS A 179 2.92 40.00 -10.56
CA HIS A 179 3.58 40.17 -11.85
C HIS A 179 4.65 39.09 -12.00
N LEU A 180 4.54 38.31 -13.07
CA LEU A 180 5.45 37.22 -13.44
C LEU A 180 6.10 37.54 -14.78
N ASP A 181 7.42 37.45 -14.87
CA ASP A 181 8.14 37.31 -16.14
C ASP A 181 8.46 35.83 -16.33
N THR A 182 8.03 35.23 -17.44
CA THR A 182 8.22 33.80 -17.70
C THR A 182 9.67 33.48 -18.05
N GLY A 183 10.41 34.42 -18.65
CA GLY A 183 11.65 34.09 -19.35
C GLY A 183 11.42 33.11 -20.54
N PRO A 184 12.49 32.59 -21.15
CA PRO A 184 12.39 31.66 -22.27
C PRO A 184 11.88 30.28 -21.84
N GLN A 185 11.18 29.59 -22.75
CA GLN A 185 10.77 28.20 -22.57
C GLN A 185 11.96 27.28 -22.89
N TYR A 186 12.20 26.32 -22.01
CA TYR A 186 13.22 25.28 -22.16
C TYR A 186 12.59 23.96 -22.60
N HIS A 187 13.39 23.16 -23.30
CA HIS A 187 13.02 21.83 -23.77
C HIS A 187 13.95 20.76 -23.18
N LEU A 188 13.50 19.52 -23.10
CA LEU A 188 14.33 18.37 -22.73
C LEU A 188 15.29 18.04 -23.87
N GLY A 189 16.58 17.91 -23.58
CA GLY A 189 17.60 17.52 -24.53
C GLY A 189 17.87 16.01 -24.55
N GLU A 190 19.02 15.65 -25.12
CA GLU A 190 19.50 14.27 -25.11
C GLU A 190 19.73 13.77 -23.68
N VAL A 191 19.46 12.47 -23.47
CA VAL A 191 19.66 11.79 -22.20
C VAL A 191 20.90 10.91 -22.28
N THR A 192 21.84 11.12 -21.37
CA THR A 192 23.04 10.28 -21.21
C THR A 192 22.94 9.45 -19.93
N PHE A 193 23.46 8.22 -19.95
CA PHE A 193 23.42 7.31 -18.82
C PHE A 193 24.83 7.05 -18.29
N ASN A 194 25.09 7.47 -17.06
CA ASN A 194 26.33 7.24 -16.34
C ASN A 194 26.15 6.09 -15.34
N GLN A 195 26.36 4.87 -15.84
CA GLN A 195 26.17 3.61 -15.13
C GLN A 195 26.92 2.47 -15.85
N ASP A 196 27.09 1.32 -15.20
CA ASP A 196 27.94 0.23 -15.70
C ASP A 196 27.20 -1.10 -15.94
N LEU A 197 25.88 -1.13 -15.77
CA LEU A 197 25.07 -2.35 -15.62
C LEU A 197 24.29 -2.72 -16.88
N LEU A 198 23.44 -1.82 -17.35
CA LEU A 198 22.47 -2.07 -18.41
C LEU A 198 22.95 -1.50 -19.73
N ASP A 199 22.40 -2.03 -20.81
CA ASP A 199 22.58 -1.46 -22.14
C ASP A 199 21.76 -0.16 -22.27
N ASP A 200 22.34 0.84 -22.92
CA ASP A 200 21.70 2.15 -23.12
C ASP A 200 20.40 2.03 -23.94
N GLU A 201 20.31 1.09 -24.88
CA GLU A 201 19.08 0.86 -25.66
C GLU A 201 17.93 0.40 -24.74
N LEU A 202 18.24 -0.44 -23.75
CA LEU A 202 17.26 -0.84 -22.74
C LEU A 202 16.88 0.33 -21.83
N LEU A 203 17.84 1.16 -21.43
CA LEU A 203 17.59 2.34 -20.58
C LEU A 203 16.72 3.37 -21.30
N ARG A 204 16.94 3.59 -22.59
CA ARG A 204 16.11 4.48 -23.42
C ARG A 204 14.64 4.06 -23.45
N ARG A 205 14.31 2.77 -23.32
CA ARG A 205 12.92 2.28 -23.23
C ARG A 205 12.19 2.65 -21.94
N TYR A 206 12.91 3.13 -20.91
CA TYR A 206 12.31 3.70 -19.71
C TYR A 206 11.93 5.17 -19.88
N LEU A 207 12.45 5.86 -20.90
CA LEU A 207 12.07 7.24 -21.20
C LEU A 207 10.59 7.26 -21.67
N ARG A 208 9.84 8.25 -21.18
CA ARG A 208 8.44 8.51 -21.54
C ARG A 208 8.26 9.85 -22.25
N PHE A 209 9.37 10.44 -22.64
CA PHE A 209 9.47 11.67 -23.39
C PHE A 209 10.54 11.49 -24.46
N THR A 210 10.47 12.35 -25.48
CA THR A 210 11.47 12.44 -26.53
C THR A 210 12.25 13.75 -26.36
N PRO A 211 13.55 13.78 -26.71
CA PRO A 211 14.29 15.03 -26.85
C PRO A 211 13.50 16.03 -27.72
N GLY A 212 13.45 17.29 -27.29
CA GLY A 212 12.65 18.37 -27.86
C GLY A 212 11.29 18.59 -27.18
N ALA A 213 10.81 17.68 -26.33
CA ALA A 213 9.62 17.92 -25.51
C ALA A 213 9.82 19.13 -24.59
N VAL A 214 8.75 19.85 -24.24
CA VAL A 214 8.80 20.94 -23.25
C VAL A 214 9.38 20.40 -21.94
N TYR A 215 10.23 21.19 -21.29
CA TYR A 215 10.82 20.80 -20.02
C TYR A 215 9.75 20.71 -18.94
N ASP A 216 9.62 19.52 -18.37
CA ASP A 216 8.71 19.24 -17.25
C ASP A 216 9.49 18.47 -16.17
N PRO A 217 9.66 19.03 -14.96
CA PRO A 217 10.29 18.34 -13.83
C PRO A 217 9.64 17.00 -13.49
N ASP A 218 8.33 16.87 -13.70
CA ASP A 218 7.59 15.66 -13.32
C ASP A 218 7.98 14.48 -14.21
N LEU A 219 8.26 14.71 -15.49
CA LEU A 219 8.80 13.68 -16.40
C LEU A 219 10.15 13.12 -15.92
N LEU A 220 10.98 13.95 -15.31
CA LEU A 220 12.28 13.58 -14.75
C LEU A 220 12.12 12.82 -13.42
N LEU A 221 11.24 13.30 -12.54
CA LEU A 221 10.90 12.61 -11.28
C LEU A 221 10.30 11.23 -11.54
N GLU A 222 9.40 11.12 -12.52
CA GLU A 222 8.86 9.84 -12.93
C GLU A 222 9.94 8.92 -13.51
N LEU A 223 10.91 9.43 -14.28
CA LEU A 223 12.03 8.64 -14.78
C LEU A 223 12.88 8.11 -13.62
N GLN A 224 13.20 8.95 -12.65
CA GLN A 224 13.90 8.56 -11.42
C GLN A 224 13.14 7.44 -10.69
N SER A 225 11.84 7.65 -10.44
CA SER A 225 10.96 6.68 -9.78
C SER A 225 10.87 5.36 -10.54
N ARG A 226 10.73 5.40 -11.87
CA ARG A 226 10.72 4.21 -12.74
C ARG A 226 12.02 3.42 -12.62
N LEU A 227 13.17 4.09 -12.71
CA LEU A 227 14.49 3.44 -12.64
C LEU A 227 14.76 2.86 -11.25
N LEU A 228 14.42 3.56 -10.17
CA LEU A 228 14.50 3.03 -8.80
C LEU A 228 13.57 1.83 -8.60
N GLY A 229 12.34 1.92 -9.11
CA GLY A 229 11.33 0.86 -9.05
C GLY A 229 11.72 -0.43 -9.78
N THR A 230 12.70 -0.38 -10.69
CA THR A 230 13.26 -1.60 -11.32
C THR A 230 14.03 -2.48 -10.36
N GLU A 231 14.46 -1.93 -9.21
CA GLU A 231 15.41 -2.52 -8.26
C GLU A 231 16.81 -2.79 -8.83
N TYR A 232 17.13 -2.47 -10.10
CA TYR A 232 18.47 -2.62 -10.67
C TYR A 232 19.50 -1.71 -10.01
N TYR A 233 19.07 -0.51 -9.64
CA TYR A 233 19.89 0.53 -9.01
C TYR A 233 19.42 0.75 -7.57
N SER A 234 20.34 1.11 -6.67
CA SER A 234 20.03 1.53 -5.30
C SER A 234 19.81 3.03 -5.19
N GLU A 235 20.38 3.78 -6.13
CA GLU A 235 20.36 5.23 -6.18
C GLU A 235 20.31 5.64 -7.65
N VAL A 236 19.49 6.66 -7.94
CA VAL A 236 19.35 7.25 -9.26
C VAL A 236 19.23 8.75 -9.06
N GLU A 237 20.11 9.50 -9.71
CA GLU A 237 20.09 10.95 -9.75
C GLU A 237 19.87 11.40 -11.20
N ILE A 238 19.00 12.38 -11.38
CA ILE A 238 18.70 12.98 -12.68
C ILE A 238 19.19 14.42 -12.65
N VAL A 239 20.25 14.70 -13.40
CA VAL A 239 20.95 15.99 -13.39
C VAL A 239 20.65 16.75 -14.69
N PRO A 240 19.81 17.79 -14.67
CA PRO A 240 19.60 18.66 -15.83
C PRO A 240 20.74 19.68 -15.96
N HIS A 241 21.49 19.63 -17.05
CA HIS A 241 22.64 20.51 -17.30
C HIS A 241 22.23 21.80 -18.00
N LYS A 242 21.46 22.67 -17.33
CA LYS A 242 20.91 23.92 -17.90
C LYS A 242 21.98 24.84 -18.54
N LYS A 243 23.19 24.87 -17.98
CA LYS A 243 24.31 25.66 -18.51
C LYS A 243 24.86 25.11 -19.83
N ALA A 244 24.66 23.83 -20.11
CA ALA A 244 25.10 23.14 -21.32
C ALA A 244 23.98 22.99 -22.36
N ARG A 245 22.92 23.82 -22.27
CA ARG A 245 21.86 23.83 -23.28
C ARG A 245 22.40 24.12 -24.68
N ASP A 246 21.74 23.60 -25.69
CA ASP A 246 22.04 23.93 -27.08
C ASP A 246 21.41 25.26 -27.52
N ASP A 247 21.65 25.61 -28.79
CA ASP A 247 21.19 26.86 -29.40
C ASP A 247 19.65 26.92 -29.50
N GLU A 248 18.97 25.76 -29.52
CA GLU A 248 17.51 25.66 -29.48
C GLU A 248 16.93 25.65 -28.05
N GLY A 249 17.75 25.81 -27.01
CA GLY A 249 17.28 25.84 -25.63
C GLY A 249 16.93 24.47 -25.05
N ARG A 250 17.39 23.37 -25.66
CA ARG A 250 17.23 22.02 -25.12
C ARG A 250 18.30 21.76 -24.06
N ILE A 251 17.87 21.29 -22.89
CA ILE A 251 18.73 21.02 -21.73
C ILE A 251 19.15 19.55 -21.72
N PRO A 252 20.44 19.22 -21.88
CA PRO A 252 20.92 17.85 -21.74
C PRO A 252 20.64 17.29 -20.34
N ILE A 253 20.24 16.03 -20.27
CA ILE A 253 19.92 15.33 -19.01
C ILE A 253 20.92 14.21 -18.79
N GLU A 254 21.60 14.21 -17.65
CA GLU A 254 22.47 13.12 -17.23
C GLU A 254 21.77 12.27 -16.17
N VAL A 255 21.74 10.95 -16.39
CA VAL A 255 21.23 9.97 -15.44
C VAL A 255 22.40 9.27 -14.79
N ILE A 256 22.65 9.55 -13.52
CA ILE A 256 23.70 8.90 -12.73
C ILE A 256 23.03 7.80 -11.91
N ALA A 257 23.46 6.55 -12.07
CA ALA A 257 22.81 5.43 -11.39
C ALA A 257 23.81 4.44 -10.79
N THR A 258 23.64 4.15 -9.50
CA THR A 258 24.49 3.22 -8.76
C THR A 258 23.84 1.85 -8.69
N ARG A 259 24.53 0.84 -9.20
CA ARG A 259 24.07 -0.56 -9.24
C ARG A 259 23.69 -1.07 -7.85
N ASN A 260 22.53 -1.71 -7.74
CA ASN A 260 22.07 -2.34 -6.50
C ASN A 260 22.81 -3.66 -6.22
N LYS A 261 22.71 -4.16 -4.98
CA LYS A 261 23.18 -5.51 -4.65
C LYS A 261 22.46 -6.54 -5.51
N ALA A 262 23.22 -7.40 -6.18
CA ALA A 262 22.69 -8.36 -7.14
C ALA A 262 21.67 -9.33 -6.52
N ASN A 263 21.86 -9.72 -5.26
CA ASN A 263 21.10 -10.77 -4.62
C ASN A 263 20.26 -10.24 -3.45
N LYS A 264 19.01 -10.69 -3.38
CA LYS A 264 18.07 -10.46 -2.27
C LYS A 264 17.56 -11.82 -1.81
N TYR A 265 17.61 -12.07 -0.51
CA TYR A 265 17.19 -13.34 0.08
C TYR A 265 16.08 -13.08 1.09
N ARG A 266 15.10 -13.98 1.15
CA ARG A 266 14.10 -14.05 2.21
C ARG A 266 13.98 -15.50 2.64
N LEU A 267 14.19 -15.74 3.93
CA LEU A 267 14.06 -17.05 4.55
C LEU A 267 12.83 -17.05 5.44
N GLY A 268 12.13 -18.18 5.50
CA GLY A 268 10.96 -18.36 6.35
C GLY A 268 10.96 -19.74 7.00
N VAL A 269 10.38 -19.81 8.18
CA VAL A 269 10.10 -21.05 8.89
C VAL A 269 8.65 -21.04 9.34
N GLY A 270 8.01 -22.19 9.30
CA GLY A 270 6.64 -22.40 9.73
C GLY A 270 6.47 -23.80 10.28
N PHE A 271 5.33 -24.05 10.90
CA PHE A 271 5.00 -25.36 11.43
C PHE A 271 3.49 -25.53 11.42
N ALA A 272 3.00 -26.68 11.02
CA ALA A 272 1.62 -27.04 11.25
C ALA A 272 1.49 -28.52 11.58
N THR A 273 0.48 -28.90 12.35
CA THR A 273 0.30 -30.29 12.78
C THR A 273 -0.10 -31.24 11.65
N ASP A 274 -0.72 -30.72 10.60
CA ASP A 274 -1.01 -31.42 9.33
C ASP A 274 0.23 -31.56 8.45
N SER A 275 0.93 -30.46 8.16
CA SER A 275 2.02 -30.46 7.17
C SER A 275 3.42 -30.71 7.74
N GLY A 276 3.59 -30.60 9.06
CA GLY A 276 4.88 -30.64 9.75
C GLY A 276 5.66 -29.31 9.68
N PRO A 277 6.97 -29.32 10.01
CA PRO A 277 7.82 -28.14 9.86
C PRO A 277 7.98 -27.76 8.39
N ARG A 278 7.97 -26.45 8.12
CA ARG A 278 8.11 -25.87 6.78
C ARG A 278 9.27 -24.88 6.77
N PHE A 279 10.17 -25.03 5.81
CA PHE A 279 11.20 -24.06 5.47
C PHE A 279 10.88 -23.41 4.13
N SER A 280 11.09 -22.11 4.00
CA SER A 280 10.97 -21.41 2.73
C SER A 280 12.18 -20.51 2.45
N MET A 281 12.56 -20.43 1.18
CA MET A 281 13.62 -19.55 0.70
C MET A 281 13.18 -18.90 -0.63
N ASP A 282 13.24 -17.58 -0.67
CA ASP A 282 13.09 -16.76 -1.87
C ASP A 282 14.42 -16.07 -2.15
N TRP A 283 15.09 -16.48 -3.21
CA TRP A 283 16.30 -15.83 -3.70
C TRP A 283 15.98 -15.10 -5.00
N ARG A 284 16.20 -13.79 -5.03
CA ARG A 284 16.06 -12.96 -6.23
C ARG A 284 17.42 -12.42 -6.64
N ARG A 285 17.78 -12.69 -7.88
CA ARG A 285 18.87 -12.03 -8.56
C ARG A 285 18.32 -10.89 -9.42
N ARG A 286 18.60 -9.66 -8.98
CA ARG A 286 18.02 -8.42 -9.52
C ARG A 286 18.40 -8.16 -10.97
N TYR A 287 19.57 -8.64 -11.39
CA TYR A 287 20.06 -8.57 -12.77
C TYR A 287 21.00 -9.74 -13.06
N LEU A 288 20.92 -10.28 -14.28
CA LEU A 288 21.79 -11.35 -14.78
C LEU A 288 22.74 -10.86 -15.87
N ASN A 289 22.31 -9.90 -16.68
CA ASN A 289 23.03 -9.42 -17.86
C ASN A 289 22.63 -7.97 -18.19
N ARG A 290 23.29 -7.39 -19.19
CA ARG A 290 23.06 -6.02 -19.67
C ARG A 290 21.68 -5.78 -20.29
N TRP A 291 20.97 -6.85 -20.67
CA TRP A 291 19.61 -6.79 -21.22
C TRP A 291 18.52 -6.80 -20.14
N GLY A 292 18.90 -6.71 -18.86
CA GLY A 292 17.94 -6.60 -17.76
C GLY A 292 17.24 -7.90 -17.40
N HIS A 293 17.80 -9.06 -17.76
CA HIS A 293 17.17 -10.32 -17.38
C HIS A 293 17.23 -10.50 -15.85
N LYS A 294 16.17 -11.06 -15.27
CA LYS A 294 16.05 -11.33 -13.83
C LYS A 294 15.88 -12.81 -13.57
N PHE A 295 16.28 -13.25 -12.39
CA PHE A 295 16.10 -14.63 -11.95
C PHE A 295 15.56 -14.67 -10.53
N ARG A 296 14.62 -15.56 -10.28
CA ARG A 296 14.08 -15.83 -8.94
C ARG A 296 14.04 -17.33 -8.71
N THR A 297 14.42 -17.74 -7.52
CA THR A 297 14.28 -19.11 -7.01
C THR A 297 13.39 -19.05 -5.79
N GLU A 298 12.34 -19.85 -5.79
CA GLU A 298 11.49 -20.11 -4.63
C GLU A 298 11.63 -21.58 -4.28
N LEU A 299 11.91 -21.86 -3.00
CA LEU A 299 12.04 -23.20 -2.45
C LEU A 299 11.16 -23.27 -1.22
N ILE A 300 10.31 -24.28 -1.14
CA ILE A 300 9.48 -24.62 0.00
C ILE A 300 9.77 -26.08 0.32
N LEU A 301 10.15 -26.38 1.56
CA LEU A 301 10.45 -27.74 2.01
C LEU A 301 9.62 -28.05 3.25
N SER A 302 8.80 -29.09 3.17
CA SER A 302 8.10 -29.68 4.31
C SER A 302 7.87 -31.18 4.05
N PRO A 303 7.67 -32.00 5.10
CA PRO A 303 7.46 -33.44 4.94
C PRO A 303 6.30 -33.80 4.00
N ARG A 304 5.22 -33.01 4.02
CA ARG A 304 3.98 -33.25 3.26
C ARG A 304 3.91 -32.49 1.93
N HIS A 305 4.73 -31.45 1.78
CA HIS A 305 4.75 -30.61 0.57
C HIS A 305 6.14 -30.03 0.34
N SER A 306 6.74 -30.28 -0.81
CA SER A 306 8.03 -29.71 -1.19
C SER A 306 7.98 -29.17 -2.61
N GLU A 307 8.34 -27.91 -2.78
CA GLU A 307 8.28 -27.20 -4.05
C GLU A 307 9.61 -26.51 -4.33
N TRP A 308 10.06 -26.59 -5.57
CA TRP A 308 11.02 -25.62 -6.10
C TRP A 308 10.46 -24.99 -7.37
N ASN A 309 10.71 -23.70 -7.53
CA ASN A 309 10.27 -22.89 -8.65
C ASN A 309 11.41 -21.96 -9.07
N LEU A 310 11.79 -21.99 -10.35
CA LEU A 310 12.75 -21.06 -10.92
C LEU A 310 12.02 -20.17 -11.91
N ASP A 311 12.19 -18.86 -11.83
CA ASP A 311 11.51 -17.88 -12.68
C ASP A 311 12.57 -17.00 -13.36
N TYR A 312 12.78 -17.24 -14.66
CA TYR A 312 13.66 -16.45 -15.51
C TYR A 312 12.84 -15.44 -16.31
N ARG A 313 13.12 -14.15 -16.13
CA ARG A 313 12.36 -13.05 -16.74
C ARG A 313 13.18 -12.28 -17.75
N ILE A 314 12.57 -12.07 -18.91
CA ILE A 314 13.16 -11.34 -20.04
C ILE A 314 12.27 -10.12 -20.31
N PRO A 315 12.73 -8.89 -20.00
CA PRO A 315 11.99 -7.68 -20.33
C PRO A 315 11.80 -7.57 -21.84
N ILE A 316 10.58 -7.30 -22.27
CA ILE A 316 10.28 -7.05 -23.69
C ILE A 316 9.81 -5.60 -23.86
N GLN A 317 8.75 -5.32 -24.61
CA GLN A 317 8.32 -3.98 -25.07
C GLN A 317 8.46 -2.85 -24.05
N ASP A 318 7.66 -2.87 -22.99
CA ASP A 318 7.78 -1.94 -21.87
C ASP A 318 8.49 -2.67 -20.71
N PRO A 319 9.77 -2.41 -20.45
CA PRO A 319 10.54 -3.17 -19.47
C PRO A 319 10.05 -2.94 -18.02
N THR A 320 9.19 -1.94 -17.78
CA THR A 320 8.53 -1.73 -16.47
C THR A 320 7.27 -2.57 -16.29
N ARG A 321 6.64 -3.00 -17.38
CA ARG A 321 5.31 -3.63 -17.36
C ARG A 321 5.27 -5.02 -17.97
N ASP A 322 6.21 -5.36 -18.84
CA ASP A 322 6.09 -6.47 -19.78
C ASP A 322 7.35 -7.33 -19.83
N TYR A 323 7.18 -8.65 -19.64
CA TYR A 323 8.26 -9.62 -19.72
C TYR A 323 7.77 -11.00 -20.17
N LEU A 324 8.66 -11.73 -20.83
CA LEU A 324 8.53 -13.17 -21.03
C LEU A 324 9.10 -13.91 -19.81
N THR A 325 8.51 -15.04 -19.46
CA THR A 325 8.94 -15.92 -18.38
C THR A 325 9.17 -17.34 -18.87
N ILE A 326 10.26 -17.94 -18.40
CA ILE A 326 10.49 -19.37 -18.44
C ILE A 326 10.50 -19.86 -16.99
N ARG A 327 9.57 -20.76 -16.65
CA ARG A 327 9.36 -21.18 -15.27
C ARG A 327 9.29 -22.70 -15.13
N PRO A 328 10.44 -23.38 -14.94
CA PRO A 328 10.44 -24.75 -14.46
C PRO A 328 10.08 -24.80 -12.97
N GLN A 329 9.22 -25.75 -12.62
CA GLN A 329 8.69 -25.96 -11.28
C GLN A 329 8.58 -27.45 -11.02
N SER A 330 8.86 -27.85 -9.79
CA SER A 330 8.58 -29.21 -9.32
C SER A 330 7.91 -29.15 -7.97
N VAL A 331 6.83 -29.91 -7.83
CA VAL A 331 6.08 -30.05 -6.59
C VAL A 331 6.03 -31.53 -6.22
N TYR A 332 6.35 -31.84 -4.97
CA TYR A 332 6.08 -33.11 -4.33
C TYR A 332 4.99 -32.91 -3.30
N ASP A 333 3.96 -33.72 -3.38
CA ASP A 333 2.86 -33.75 -2.43
C ASP A 333 2.81 -35.14 -1.79
N ASP A 334 2.62 -35.20 -0.48
CA ASP A 334 2.28 -36.39 0.30
C ASP A 334 1.16 -35.95 1.22
N THR A 335 -0.08 -36.10 0.77
CA THR A 335 -1.28 -35.56 1.43
C THR A 335 -2.16 -36.69 1.96
N ALA A 336 -3.36 -36.36 2.44
CA ALA A 336 -4.35 -37.37 2.80
C ALA A 336 -4.84 -38.20 1.59
N SER A 337 -4.81 -37.64 0.38
CA SER A 337 -5.49 -38.25 -0.79
C SER A 337 -4.60 -38.47 -2.01
N ARG A 338 -3.43 -37.82 -2.05
CA ARG A 338 -2.49 -37.91 -3.18
C ARG A 338 -1.05 -37.88 -2.74
N LYS A 339 -0.22 -38.67 -3.43
CA LYS A 339 1.22 -38.75 -3.18
C LYS A 339 2.02 -38.86 -4.47
N GLY A 340 2.98 -37.98 -4.67
CA GLY A 340 3.87 -38.08 -5.83
C GLY A 340 4.44 -36.75 -6.30
N TRP A 341 4.95 -36.76 -7.53
CA TRP A 341 5.66 -35.63 -8.13
C TRP A 341 4.89 -35.03 -9.30
N VAL A 342 5.04 -33.72 -9.42
CA VAL A 342 4.57 -32.89 -10.52
C VAL A 342 5.75 -32.08 -11.01
N HIS A 343 6.03 -32.15 -12.29
CA HIS A 343 7.02 -31.30 -12.96
C HIS A 343 6.31 -30.46 -14.01
N THR A 344 6.53 -29.15 -13.99
CA THR A 344 5.93 -28.21 -14.94
C THR A 344 7.01 -27.30 -15.52
N VAL A 345 6.97 -27.07 -16.83
CA VAL A 345 7.74 -26.02 -17.50
C VAL A 345 6.76 -25.07 -18.15
N GLN A 346 6.68 -23.85 -17.63
CA GLN A 346 5.84 -22.80 -18.20
C GLN A 346 6.65 -21.86 -19.10
N LEU A 347 6.11 -21.56 -20.28
CA LEU A 347 6.51 -20.45 -21.13
C LEU A 347 5.35 -19.46 -21.21
N ALA A 348 5.55 -18.23 -20.75
CA ALA A 348 4.45 -17.26 -20.68
C ALA A 348 4.91 -15.82 -20.93
N HIS A 349 3.95 -15.00 -21.30
CA HIS A 349 4.07 -13.56 -21.42
C HIS A 349 3.25 -12.89 -20.31
N SER A 350 3.87 -12.03 -19.51
CA SER A 350 3.24 -11.30 -18.41
C SER A 350 3.28 -9.79 -18.63
N ARG A 351 2.11 -9.15 -18.61
CA ARG A 351 1.95 -7.71 -18.81
C ARG A 351 1.13 -7.06 -17.70
N LEU A 352 1.63 -5.95 -17.15
CA LEU A 352 0.89 -5.04 -16.28
C LEU A 352 0.15 -4.00 -17.11
N THR A 353 -1.17 -3.94 -16.96
CA THR A 353 -2.06 -3.00 -17.64
C THR A 353 -2.19 -1.68 -16.86
N GLY A 354 -2.66 -0.61 -17.51
CA GLY A 354 -2.85 0.70 -16.87
C GLY A 354 -3.81 0.67 -15.67
N GLY A 355 -4.78 -0.26 -15.64
CA GLY A 355 -5.70 -0.45 -14.52
C GLY A 355 -5.12 -1.23 -13.32
N GLY A 356 -3.81 -1.53 -13.32
CA GLY A 356 -3.14 -2.29 -12.27
C GLY A 356 -3.35 -3.81 -12.32
N TRP A 357 -3.95 -4.32 -13.40
CA TRP A 357 -4.10 -5.77 -13.61
C TRP A 357 -2.86 -6.35 -14.27
N ARG A 358 -2.34 -7.44 -13.72
CA ARG A 358 -1.32 -8.29 -14.34
C ARG A 358 -1.99 -9.43 -15.09
N ARG A 359 -1.81 -9.48 -16.41
CA ARG A 359 -2.25 -10.58 -17.27
C ARG A 359 -1.04 -11.46 -17.61
N THR A 360 -1.13 -12.76 -17.36
CA THR A 360 -0.10 -13.74 -17.76
C THR A 360 -0.75 -14.81 -18.62
N GLY A 361 -0.30 -14.96 -19.86
CA GLY A 361 -0.78 -16.00 -20.79
C GLY A 361 0.37 -16.80 -21.37
N GLY A 362 0.19 -18.11 -21.51
CA GLY A 362 1.27 -19.01 -21.92
C GLY A 362 0.84 -20.46 -22.08
N PHE A 363 1.83 -21.33 -22.05
CA PHE A 363 1.69 -22.77 -22.13
C PHE A 363 2.48 -23.44 -21.01
N ASP A 364 1.89 -24.47 -20.42
CA ASP A 364 2.51 -25.33 -19.43
C ASP A 364 2.72 -26.70 -20.06
N PHE A 365 3.96 -27.16 -20.15
CA PHE A 365 4.23 -28.60 -20.32
C PHE A 365 4.33 -29.22 -18.94
N ARG A 366 3.55 -30.25 -18.67
CA ARG A 366 3.44 -30.84 -17.34
C ARG A 366 3.54 -32.36 -17.42
N TYR A 367 4.27 -32.93 -16.48
CA TYR A 367 4.42 -34.36 -16.25
C TYR A 367 4.09 -34.64 -14.78
N GLU A 368 3.27 -35.64 -14.49
CA GLU A 368 2.99 -36.08 -13.13
C GLU A 368 3.14 -37.60 -12.99
N ASP A 369 3.59 -38.02 -11.81
CA ASP A 369 3.65 -39.40 -11.35
C ASP A 369 3.06 -39.41 -9.92
N ILE A 370 1.75 -39.65 -9.84
CA ILE A 370 0.96 -39.48 -8.62
C ILE A 370 0.14 -40.74 -8.32
N ALA A 371 0.24 -41.23 -7.10
CA ALA A 371 -0.69 -42.18 -6.50
C ALA A 371 -1.86 -41.44 -5.86
N LEU A 372 -3.09 -41.91 -6.12
CA LEU A 372 -4.31 -41.46 -5.45
C LEU A 372 -4.67 -42.48 -4.37
N ASN A 373 -4.72 -42.04 -3.12
CA ASN A 373 -4.95 -42.90 -1.97
C ASN A 373 -4.05 -44.15 -1.99
N ASP A 374 -4.63 -45.35 -1.96
CA ASP A 374 -3.90 -46.63 -2.01
C ASP A 374 -3.69 -47.17 -3.44
N ALA A 375 -4.15 -46.44 -4.47
CA ALA A 375 -3.98 -46.87 -5.86
C ALA A 375 -2.52 -46.71 -6.33
N PRO A 376 -2.06 -47.55 -7.28
CA PRO A 376 -0.75 -47.37 -7.90
C PRO A 376 -0.60 -46.00 -8.56
N ALA A 377 0.63 -45.47 -8.57
CA ALA A 377 0.91 -44.20 -9.19
C ALA A 377 0.62 -44.21 -10.70
N GLN A 378 -0.08 -43.19 -11.16
CA GLN A 378 -0.38 -42.97 -12.58
C GLN A 378 0.52 -41.89 -13.15
N ARG A 379 0.97 -42.11 -14.38
CA ARG A 379 1.87 -41.21 -15.09
C ARG A 379 1.13 -40.51 -16.20
N THR A 380 1.08 -39.19 -16.13
CA THR A 380 0.34 -38.37 -17.10
C THR A 380 1.21 -37.24 -17.59
N SER A 381 1.09 -36.90 -18.87
CA SER A 381 1.73 -35.73 -19.47
C SER A 381 0.70 -34.89 -20.21
N GLU A 382 0.85 -33.58 -20.17
CA GLU A 382 -0.07 -32.67 -20.83
C GLU A 382 0.63 -31.38 -21.27
N LEU A 383 0.13 -30.82 -22.37
CA LEU A 383 0.43 -29.45 -22.79
C LEU A 383 -0.83 -28.60 -22.61
N VAL A 384 -0.72 -27.56 -21.79
CA VAL A 384 -1.88 -26.82 -21.27
C VAL A 384 -1.70 -25.33 -21.57
N PRO A 385 -2.39 -24.77 -22.59
CA PRO A 385 -2.57 -23.33 -22.67
C PRO A 385 -3.25 -22.80 -21.42
N ASN A 386 -2.74 -21.68 -20.90
CA ASN A 386 -3.27 -21.03 -19.72
C ASN A 386 -3.24 -19.51 -19.83
N ILE A 387 -4.19 -18.87 -19.16
CA ILE A 387 -4.24 -17.42 -19.00
C ILE A 387 -4.73 -17.08 -17.60
N SER A 388 -4.13 -16.05 -17.02
CA SER A 388 -4.51 -15.53 -15.71
C SER A 388 -4.53 -14.02 -15.68
N TRP A 389 -5.39 -13.48 -14.81
CA TRP A 389 -5.47 -12.06 -14.49
C TRP A 389 -5.39 -11.91 -12.99
N SER A 390 -4.50 -11.07 -12.49
CA SER A 390 -4.39 -10.80 -11.06
C SER A 390 -4.27 -9.31 -10.76
N LYS A 391 -4.83 -8.90 -9.63
CA LYS A 391 -4.69 -7.54 -9.10
C LYS A 391 -4.57 -7.61 -7.59
N THR A 392 -3.58 -6.91 -7.05
CA THR A 392 -3.40 -6.73 -5.61
C THR A 392 -3.36 -5.24 -5.33
N VAL A 393 -4.22 -4.80 -4.41
CA VAL A 393 -4.27 -3.42 -3.90
C VAL A 393 -4.10 -3.53 -2.40
N SER A 394 -3.13 -2.80 -1.85
CA SER A 394 -2.84 -2.78 -0.42
C SER A 394 -2.34 -1.40 -0.01
N ASP A 395 -2.75 -0.95 1.17
CA ASP A 395 -2.22 0.24 1.81
C ASP A 395 -0.80 0.02 2.35
N ASP A 396 -0.52 -1.16 2.90
CA ASP A 396 0.79 -1.59 3.37
C ASP A 396 1.06 -3.05 2.95
N PRO A 397 2.07 -3.32 2.08
CA PRO A 397 2.38 -4.66 1.60
C PRO A 397 2.86 -5.66 2.67
N VAL A 398 3.28 -5.18 3.85
CA VAL A 398 3.75 -6.00 4.97
C VAL A 398 2.62 -6.23 5.97
N ASN A 399 1.92 -5.17 6.38
CA ASN A 399 0.85 -5.20 7.38
C ASN A 399 -0.42 -4.50 6.86
N THR A 400 -1.12 -5.16 5.93
CA THR A 400 -2.27 -4.58 5.22
C THR A 400 -3.46 -4.30 6.14
N ASN A 401 -3.93 -3.05 6.25
CA ASN A 401 -5.18 -2.73 6.96
C ASN A 401 -6.36 -2.56 6.00
N ARG A 402 -6.10 -2.20 4.75
CA ARG A 402 -7.10 -2.06 3.70
C ARG A 402 -6.53 -2.56 2.38
N GLY A 403 -7.11 -3.62 1.85
CA GLY A 403 -6.67 -4.13 0.56
C GLY A 403 -7.49 -5.30 0.07
N TYR A 404 -7.20 -5.71 -1.16
CA TYR A 404 -7.66 -6.98 -1.69
C TYR A 404 -6.66 -7.55 -2.69
N ARG A 405 -6.69 -8.87 -2.83
CA ARG A 405 -6.12 -9.61 -3.94
C ARG A 405 -7.23 -10.36 -4.65
N ILE A 406 -7.21 -10.32 -5.97
CA ILE A 406 -8.07 -11.14 -6.81
C ILE A 406 -7.24 -11.76 -7.93
N LYS A 407 -7.49 -13.04 -8.23
CA LYS A 407 -6.88 -13.78 -9.33
C LYS A 407 -7.91 -14.64 -10.03
N TYR A 408 -7.94 -14.53 -11.35
CA TYR A 408 -8.67 -15.42 -12.25
C TYR A 408 -7.66 -16.27 -13.01
N THR A 409 -7.94 -17.56 -13.15
CA THR A 409 -7.15 -18.47 -13.99
C THR A 409 -8.09 -19.25 -14.89
N LEU A 410 -7.74 -19.37 -16.17
CA LEU A 410 -8.36 -20.26 -17.13
C LEU A 410 -7.26 -21.11 -17.74
N LEU A 411 -7.49 -22.42 -17.80
CA LEU A 411 -6.57 -23.37 -18.42
C LEU A 411 -7.36 -24.54 -18.99
N GLY A 412 -6.82 -25.22 -19.99
CA GLY A 412 -7.47 -26.40 -20.55
C GLY A 412 -6.59 -27.07 -21.57
N THR A 413 -6.95 -28.29 -21.93
CA THR A 413 -6.26 -29.07 -22.94
C THR A 413 -7.26 -29.86 -23.78
N PHE A 414 -6.79 -30.31 -24.94
CA PHE A 414 -7.55 -31.16 -25.85
C PHE A 414 -6.91 -32.54 -25.89
N GLY A 415 -7.73 -33.57 -25.76
CA GLY A 415 -7.31 -34.97 -25.87
C GLY A 415 -6.62 -35.25 -27.21
N GLY A 416 -5.57 -36.06 -27.18
CA GLY A 416 -4.83 -36.50 -28.37
C GLY A 416 -3.69 -35.59 -28.83
N VAL A 417 -3.52 -34.40 -28.24
CA VAL A 417 -2.39 -33.49 -28.57
C VAL A 417 -1.19 -33.72 -27.65
N LEU A 418 -1.41 -34.33 -26.47
CA LEU A 418 -0.42 -34.86 -25.50
C LEU A 418 -1.14 -35.42 -24.26
N ALA A 419 -2.28 -34.83 -23.91
CA ALA A 419 -3.17 -35.31 -22.85
C ALA A 419 -4.11 -36.43 -23.37
N GLU A 420 -4.52 -37.33 -22.49
CA GLU A 420 -5.47 -38.41 -22.81
C GLU A 420 -6.90 -37.88 -22.98
N HIS A 421 -7.32 -36.99 -22.07
CA HIS A 421 -8.67 -36.44 -22.03
C HIS A 421 -8.69 -34.91 -22.20
N SER A 422 -9.82 -34.38 -22.66
CA SER A 422 -10.02 -32.94 -22.79
C SER A 422 -10.65 -32.38 -21.51
N TYR A 423 -10.22 -31.18 -21.11
CA TYR A 423 -10.89 -30.45 -20.03
C TYR A 423 -10.68 -28.94 -20.14
N LEU A 424 -11.57 -28.17 -19.52
CA LEU A 424 -11.44 -26.73 -19.35
C LEU A 424 -11.71 -26.35 -17.89
N SER A 425 -10.71 -25.78 -17.22
CA SER A 425 -10.79 -25.39 -15.81
C SER A 425 -10.72 -23.88 -15.64
N GLY A 426 -11.59 -23.34 -14.78
CA GLY A 426 -11.59 -21.96 -14.35
C GLY A 426 -11.53 -21.84 -12.83
N GLN A 427 -10.75 -20.88 -12.34
CA GLN A 427 -10.55 -20.64 -10.91
C GLN A 427 -10.61 -19.15 -10.57
N ILE A 428 -11.21 -18.84 -9.42
CA ILE A 428 -11.29 -17.51 -8.84
C ILE A 428 -10.74 -17.57 -7.41
N GLN A 429 -9.70 -16.78 -7.13
CA GLN A 429 -9.14 -16.63 -5.79
C GLN A 429 -9.29 -15.18 -5.36
N PHE A 430 -9.92 -14.95 -4.21
CA PHE A 430 -10.19 -13.63 -3.67
C PHE A 430 -9.79 -13.57 -2.19
N LYS A 431 -9.04 -12.54 -1.81
CA LYS A 431 -8.75 -12.20 -0.41
C LYS A 431 -8.99 -10.71 -0.20
N TRP A 432 -9.72 -10.36 0.83
CA TRP A 432 -10.06 -8.98 1.18
C TRP A 432 -9.70 -8.71 2.64
N VAL A 433 -9.14 -7.54 2.90
CA VAL A 433 -8.74 -7.09 4.23
C VAL A 433 -9.31 -5.70 4.45
N ARG A 434 -10.01 -5.50 5.57
CA ARG A 434 -10.57 -4.20 5.95
C ARG A 434 -10.57 -3.98 7.45
N ARG A 435 -9.83 -2.98 7.90
CA ARG A 435 -10.01 -2.34 9.19
C ARG A 435 -11.30 -1.50 9.15
N PHE A 436 -12.28 -1.87 9.97
CA PHE A 436 -13.60 -1.22 10.00
C PHE A 436 -13.83 -0.39 11.27
N ALA A 437 -13.02 -0.62 12.31
CA ALA A 437 -12.92 0.23 13.49
C ALA A 437 -11.45 0.30 13.92
N GLU A 438 -11.10 1.25 14.80
CA GLU A 438 -9.70 1.55 15.18
C GLU A 438 -8.86 0.31 15.50
N ARG A 439 -9.47 -0.67 16.19
CA ARG A 439 -8.82 -1.89 16.66
C ARG A 439 -9.35 -3.18 16.03
N TYR A 440 -10.24 -3.09 15.04
CA TYR A 440 -10.89 -4.27 14.47
C TYR A 440 -10.67 -4.37 12.96
N ARG A 441 -10.16 -5.54 12.54
CA ARG A 441 -9.87 -5.88 11.15
C ARG A 441 -10.64 -7.13 10.76
N LEU A 442 -11.30 -7.08 9.62
CA LEU A 442 -12.00 -8.21 9.02
C LEU A 442 -11.20 -8.69 7.79
N ILE A 443 -11.02 -10.00 7.70
CA ILE A 443 -10.36 -10.66 6.58
C ILE A 443 -11.36 -11.68 6.02
N ALA A 444 -11.54 -11.67 4.71
CA ALA A 444 -12.35 -12.65 4.01
C ALA A 444 -11.51 -13.31 2.90
N ARG A 445 -11.62 -14.62 2.74
CA ARG A 445 -11.03 -15.36 1.62
C ARG A 445 -12.10 -16.22 0.95
N THR A 446 -11.98 -16.36 -0.36
CA THR A 446 -12.82 -17.23 -1.17
C THR A 446 -11.99 -17.85 -2.30
N ASP A 447 -12.09 -19.16 -2.46
CA ASP A 447 -11.51 -19.92 -3.56
C ASP A 447 -12.62 -20.72 -4.24
N LEU A 448 -12.87 -20.42 -5.51
CA LEU A 448 -13.87 -21.07 -6.34
C LEU A 448 -13.20 -21.73 -7.55
N GLY A 449 -13.66 -22.90 -7.93
CA GLY A 449 -13.12 -23.67 -9.05
C GLY A 449 -14.21 -24.45 -9.77
N ALA A 450 -14.09 -24.56 -11.08
CA ALA A 450 -14.96 -25.40 -11.90
C ALA A 450 -14.16 -25.95 -13.08
N THR A 451 -14.22 -27.26 -13.26
CA THR A 451 -13.60 -27.98 -14.37
C THR A 451 -14.68 -28.67 -15.18
N LEU A 452 -14.78 -28.30 -16.45
CA LEU A 452 -15.59 -28.99 -17.44
C LEU A 452 -14.78 -30.17 -17.97
N ALA A 453 -15.23 -31.38 -17.64
CA ALA A 453 -14.72 -32.68 -18.08
C ALA A 453 -15.86 -33.70 -17.99
N ASP A 454 -15.76 -34.80 -18.75
CA ASP A 454 -16.81 -35.83 -18.79
C ASP A 454 -16.94 -36.53 -17.43
N SER A 455 -15.82 -36.94 -16.83
CA SER A 455 -15.71 -37.44 -15.45
C SER A 455 -14.56 -36.76 -14.69
N VAL A 456 -14.59 -36.83 -13.35
CA VAL A 456 -13.43 -36.50 -12.52
C VAL A 456 -12.26 -37.46 -12.76
N ASP A 457 -12.54 -38.68 -13.20
CA ASP A 457 -11.53 -39.70 -13.47
C ASP A 457 -10.72 -39.42 -14.73
N ASP A 458 -11.27 -38.64 -15.64
CA ASP A 458 -10.58 -38.14 -16.83
C ASP A 458 -9.57 -37.02 -16.50
N LEU A 459 -9.61 -36.50 -15.27
CA LEU A 459 -8.68 -35.47 -14.83
C LEU A 459 -7.42 -36.09 -14.20
N PRO A 460 -6.23 -35.62 -14.61
CA PRO A 460 -5.00 -35.90 -13.88
C PRO A 460 -5.17 -35.54 -12.40
N ALA A 461 -4.55 -36.30 -11.50
CA ALA A 461 -4.78 -36.22 -10.05
C ALA A 461 -4.61 -34.82 -9.48
N SER A 462 -3.71 -34.04 -10.06
CA SER A 462 -3.42 -32.65 -9.71
C SER A 462 -4.39 -31.59 -10.22
N ARG A 463 -5.23 -31.95 -11.20
CA ARG A 463 -6.26 -31.08 -11.81
C ARG A 463 -7.60 -31.21 -11.11
N ARG A 464 -7.75 -32.25 -10.30
CA ARG A 464 -8.85 -32.41 -9.36
C ARG A 464 -8.73 -31.39 -8.24
N PHE A 465 -9.87 -30.92 -7.75
CA PHE A 465 -9.93 -30.04 -6.60
C PHE A 465 -10.01 -30.82 -5.30
N TYR A 466 -9.30 -30.33 -4.28
CA TYR A 466 -9.33 -30.82 -2.90
C TYR A 466 -9.45 -29.64 -1.95
N ALA A 467 -9.95 -29.89 -0.75
CA ALA A 467 -10.02 -28.92 0.34
C ALA A 467 -9.37 -29.47 1.63
N GLY A 468 -9.18 -28.59 2.62
CA GLY A 468 -8.52 -28.93 3.88
C GLY A 468 -7.06 -28.47 3.96
N GLY A 469 -6.59 -28.21 5.17
CA GLY A 469 -5.27 -27.63 5.46
C GLY A 469 -5.26 -26.11 5.69
N ASP A 470 -4.09 -25.58 6.01
CA ASP A 470 -3.86 -24.20 6.47
C ASP A 470 -4.37 -23.10 5.51
N ALA A 471 -4.30 -23.34 4.20
CA ALA A 471 -4.71 -22.40 3.16
C ALA A 471 -6.14 -22.65 2.61
N SER A 472 -6.86 -23.65 3.14
CA SER A 472 -8.19 -24.04 2.66
C SER A 472 -9.23 -24.07 3.79
N ILE A 473 -9.33 -25.16 4.55
CA ILE A 473 -10.24 -25.26 5.70
C ILE A 473 -9.40 -25.74 6.89
N ARG A 474 -9.04 -24.81 7.78
CA ARG A 474 -8.18 -25.11 8.94
C ARG A 474 -8.88 -26.10 9.86
N GLY A 475 -8.11 -26.95 10.55
CA GLY A 475 -8.64 -28.04 11.38
C GLY A 475 -8.74 -29.38 10.64
N TRP A 476 -8.88 -29.36 9.31
CA TRP A 476 -8.83 -30.56 8.46
C TRP A 476 -7.41 -30.86 7.98
N ASP A 477 -7.14 -32.11 7.60
CA ASP A 477 -5.84 -32.46 7.03
C ASP A 477 -5.66 -31.86 5.64
N TYR A 478 -4.41 -31.78 5.20
CA TYR A 478 -4.09 -31.25 3.89
C TYR A 478 -4.66 -32.16 2.79
N ASP A 479 -5.46 -31.57 1.90
CA ASP A 479 -6.20 -32.21 0.81
C ASP A 479 -7.10 -33.39 1.24
N ALA A 480 -7.58 -33.42 2.48
CA ALA A 480 -8.44 -34.51 2.96
C ALA A 480 -9.91 -34.42 2.53
N LEU A 481 -10.38 -33.23 2.18
CA LEU A 481 -11.79 -32.98 1.89
C LEU A 481 -12.05 -33.01 0.38
N GLY A 482 -13.08 -33.76 0.00
CA GLY A 482 -13.63 -33.82 -1.35
C GLY A 482 -14.68 -34.91 -1.45
N PRO A 483 -15.18 -35.20 -2.67
CA PRO A 483 -16.03 -36.34 -2.91
C PRO A 483 -15.31 -37.65 -2.56
N THR A 484 -16.04 -38.62 -2.00
CA THR A 484 -15.50 -39.93 -1.61
C THR A 484 -16.04 -41.04 -2.50
N ASP A 485 -15.18 -42.02 -2.79
CA ASP A 485 -15.57 -43.24 -3.48
C ASP A 485 -16.55 -44.05 -2.59
N PRO A 486 -17.74 -44.43 -3.07
CA PRO A 486 -18.75 -45.10 -2.25
C PRO A 486 -18.38 -46.52 -1.79
N VAL A 487 -17.34 -47.12 -2.38
CA VAL A 487 -16.84 -48.46 -2.05
C VAL A 487 -15.67 -48.38 -1.08
N THR A 488 -14.71 -47.49 -1.33
CA THR A 488 -13.48 -47.40 -0.52
C THR A 488 -13.53 -46.34 0.58
N ASP A 489 -14.52 -45.43 0.52
CA ASP A 489 -14.64 -44.23 1.38
C ASP A 489 -13.42 -43.30 1.31
N GLN A 490 -12.62 -43.42 0.24
CA GLN A 490 -11.44 -42.60 0.02
C GLN A 490 -11.77 -41.37 -0.81
N THR A 491 -11.18 -40.22 -0.47
CA THR A 491 -11.38 -38.96 -1.19
C THR A 491 -10.77 -39.05 -2.60
N VAL A 492 -11.60 -38.86 -3.63
CA VAL A 492 -11.18 -38.94 -5.04
C VAL A 492 -10.85 -37.57 -5.65
N GLY A 493 -11.23 -36.48 -4.97
CA GLY A 493 -11.17 -35.11 -5.49
C GLY A 493 -12.36 -34.76 -6.38
N GLY A 494 -12.60 -33.48 -6.64
CA GLY A 494 -13.80 -33.02 -7.37
C GLY A 494 -13.52 -32.18 -8.61
N ARG A 495 -14.50 -32.10 -9.52
CA ARG A 495 -14.49 -31.13 -10.64
C ARG A 495 -14.79 -29.71 -10.21
N TYR A 496 -15.37 -29.50 -9.03
CA TYR A 496 -15.73 -28.18 -8.51
C TYR A 496 -15.12 -27.91 -7.13
N LEU A 497 -14.87 -26.63 -6.83
CA LEU A 497 -14.37 -26.17 -5.54
C LEU A 497 -15.18 -24.96 -5.09
N ALA A 498 -15.60 -24.96 -3.83
CA ALA A 498 -16.11 -23.75 -3.19
C ALA A 498 -15.66 -23.73 -1.73
N VAL A 499 -14.69 -22.86 -1.43
CA VAL A 499 -14.13 -22.67 -0.09
C VAL A 499 -14.18 -21.20 0.29
N GLY A 500 -14.63 -20.93 1.52
CA GLY A 500 -14.71 -19.60 2.11
C GLY A 500 -14.09 -19.56 3.50
N SER A 501 -13.64 -18.36 3.89
CA SER A 501 -13.09 -18.10 5.22
C SER A 501 -13.40 -16.67 5.65
N LEU A 502 -13.78 -16.51 6.92
CA LEU A 502 -13.99 -15.22 7.58
C LEU A 502 -13.15 -15.18 8.85
N GLU A 503 -12.38 -14.11 9.03
CA GLU A 503 -11.49 -13.91 10.17
C GLU A 503 -11.64 -12.49 10.72
N LEU A 504 -11.98 -12.40 12.00
CA LEU A 504 -12.06 -11.17 12.77
C LEU A 504 -10.83 -11.07 13.66
N GLU A 505 -10.06 -10.01 13.48
CA GLU A 505 -8.92 -9.69 14.33
C GLU A 505 -9.21 -8.44 15.17
N ARG A 506 -8.78 -8.51 16.43
CA ARG A 506 -8.83 -7.41 17.39
C ARG A 506 -7.43 -7.09 17.91
N GLU A 507 -6.99 -5.86 17.70
CA GLU A 507 -5.76 -5.33 18.28
C GLU A 507 -5.89 -5.23 19.81
N ILE A 508 -4.99 -5.90 20.53
CA ILE A 508 -5.00 -5.97 21.99
C ILE A 508 -4.08 -4.91 22.57
N ARG A 509 -2.78 -5.01 22.26
CA ARG A 509 -1.73 -4.10 22.76
C ARG A 509 -0.49 -4.18 21.87
N GLY A 510 0.00 -3.01 21.44
CA GLY A 510 1.21 -2.93 20.62
C GLY A 510 1.05 -3.76 19.34
N PRO A 511 2.04 -4.58 18.94
CA PRO A 511 1.96 -5.37 17.72
C PRO A 511 1.10 -6.64 17.84
N TRP A 512 0.40 -6.85 18.96
CA TRP A 512 -0.35 -8.09 19.24
C TRP A 512 -1.85 -7.94 18.97
N SER A 513 -2.39 -8.89 18.22
CA SER A 513 -3.84 -9.02 18.00
C SER A 513 -4.32 -10.43 18.32
N ALA A 514 -5.58 -10.55 18.74
CA ALA A 514 -6.30 -11.81 18.83
C ALA A 514 -7.16 -11.99 17.58
N ALA A 515 -7.34 -13.23 17.13
CA ALA A 515 -8.13 -13.58 15.95
C ALA A 515 -9.20 -14.62 16.31
N LEU A 516 -10.37 -14.48 15.70
CA LEU A 516 -11.42 -15.50 15.64
C LEU A 516 -11.71 -15.76 14.18
N PHE A 517 -11.84 -17.02 13.77
CA PHE A 517 -12.11 -17.34 12.37
C PHE A 517 -13.04 -18.54 12.22
N THR A 518 -13.64 -18.63 11.04
CA THR A 518 -14.37 -19.79 10.56
C THR A 518 -14.06 -20.02 9.10
N ASP A 519 -13.87 -21.29 8.74
CA ASP A 519 -13.69 -21.72 7.37
C ASP A 519 -14.82 -22.69 7.00
N PHE A 520 -15.24 -22.68 5.75
CA PHE A 520 -16.35 -23.51 5.27
C PHE A 520 -16.23 -23.82 3.79
N GLY A 521 -16.70 -24.99 3.38
CA GLY A 521 -16.69 -25.39 1.97
C GLY A 521 -16.28 -26.84 1.74
N ASN A 522 -16.08 -27.20 0.48
CA ASN A 522 -15.51 -28.49 0.07
C ASN A 522 -15.07 -28.44 -1.41
N ALA A 523 -14.49 -29.53 -1.91
CA ALA A 523 -14.56 -29.92 -3.31
C ALA A 523 -15.82 -30.76 -3.56
N PHE A 524 -16.33 -30.71 -4.78
CA PHE A 524 -17.62 -31.31 -5.16
C PHE A 524 -17.54 -31.98 -6.53
N ASP A 525 -18.33 -33.03 -6.70
CA ASP A 525 -18.60 -33.65 -7.99
C ASP A 525 -20.06 -34.15 -8.06
N PRO A 526 -20.80 -33.91 -9.17
CA PRO A 526 -22.17 -34.41 -9.33
C PRO A 526 -22.33 -35.92 -9.23
N ASP A 527 -21.27 -36.68 -9.51
CA ASP A 527 -21.31 -38.15 -9.59
C ASP A 527 -21.09 -38.82 -8.22
N TYR A 528 -20.81 -38.05 -7.17
CA TYR A 528 -20.44 -38.53 -5.84
C TYR A 528 -21.20 -37.77 -4.74
N ASP A 529 -21.31 -38.36 -3.55
CA ASP A 529 -21.83 -37.67 -2.37
C ASP A 529 -20.72 -36.84 -1.70
N GLN A 530 -21.08 -35.68 -1.17
CA GLN A 530 -20.19 -34.83 -0.40
C GLN A 530 -20.97 -33.87 0.50
N GLN A 531 -20.45 -33.65 1.71
CA GLN A 531 -21.01 -32.69 2.64
C GLN A 531 -20.15 -31.43 2.73
N ILE A 532 -20.76 -30.30 3.06
CA ILE A 532 -20.01 -29.07 3.32
C ILE A 532 -19.27 -29.23 4.64
N ALA A 533 -17.96 -29.01 4.62
CA ALA A 533 -17.16 -29.01 5.83
C ALA A 533 -17.15 -27.64 6.50
N TYR A 534 -17.08 -27.63 7.83
CA TYR A 534 -17.00 -26.41 8.65
C TYR A 534 -15.86 -26.51 9.66
N SER A 535 -15.22 -25.38 9.93
CA SER A 535 -14.30 -25.23 11.04
C SER A 535 -14.44 -23.87 11.72
N ALA A 536 -13.98 -23.81 12.96
CA ALA A 536 -13.83 -22.56 13.70
C ALA A 536 -12.54 -22.59 14.50
N GLY A 537 -11.96 -21.43 14.75
CA GLY A 537 -10.72 -21.37 15.51
C GLY A 537 -10.43 -20.00 16.10
N VAL A 538 -9.38 -20.01 16.92
CA VAL A 538 -8.86 -18.84 17.60
C VAL A 538 -7.38 -18.70 17.27
N GLY A 539 -6.88 -17.47 17.26
CA GLY A 539 -5.49 -17.23 16.92
C GLY A 539 -4.88 -16.01 17.60
N VAL A 540 -3.56 -15.98 17.58
CA VAL A 540 -2.74 -14.83 17.99
C VAL A 540 -1.98 -14.33 16.76
N ARG A 541 -1.88 -13.01 16.64
CA ARG A 541 -1.15 -12.33 15.57
C ARG A 541 -0.08 -11.45 16.19
N TRP A 542 1.11 -11.51 15.63
CA TRP A 542 2.19 -10.59 15.97
C TRP A 542 2.67 -9.88 14.70
N ALA A 543 2.45 -8.56 14.64
CA ALA A 543 2.97 -7.71 13.58
C ALA A 543 4.48 -7.47 13.80
N SER A 544 5.31 -8.35 13.24
CA SER A 544 6.76 -8.20 13.30
C SER A 544 7.27 -7.24 12.21
N PRO A 545 8.50 -6.71 12.33
CA PRO A 545 9.10 -5.86 11.28
C PRO A 545 9.26 -6.55 9.92
N ILE A 546 9.20 -7.89 9.87
CA ILE A 546 9.41 -8.69 8.65
C ILE A 546 8.11 -9.31 8.09
N GLY A 547 6.97 -9.04 8.72
CA GLY A 547 5.65 -9.59 8.35
C GLY A 547 4.85 -10.09 9.55
N GLN A 548 3.61 -10.50 9.30
CA GLN A 548 2.74 -11.01 10.35
C GLN A 548 3.11 -12.46 10.71
N VAL A 549 3.24 -12.74 12.01
CA VAL A 549 3.32 -14.09 12.55
C VAL A 549 1.94 -14.49 13.06
N ARG A 550 1.45 -15.65 12.64
CA ARG A 550 0.12 -16.17 12.93
C ARG A 550 0.24 -17.51 13.64
N LEU A 551 -0.38 -17.61 14.81
CA LEU A 551 -0.55 -18.84 15.58
C LEU A 551 -2.04 -19.14 15.65
N ASP A 552 -2.50 -20.21 15.03
CA ASP A 552 -3.91 -20.58 14.93
C ASP A 552 -4.17 -21.96 15.54
N LEU A 553 -5.23 -22.06 16.33
CA LEU A 553 -5.81 -23.32 16.79
C LEU A 553 -7.20 -23.45 16.16
N ALA A 554 -7.37 -24.43 15.28
CA ALA A 554 -8.60 -24.64 14.50
C ALA A 554 -9.24 -26.00 14.80
N PHE A 555 -10.57 -26.02 14.92
CA PHE A 555 -11.37 -27.20 15.26
C PHE A 555 -12.26 -27.59 14.06
N ALA A 556 -12.20 -28.85 13.64
CA ALA A 556 -13.01 -29.39 12.55
C ALA A 556 -14.43 -29.76 13.05
N LEU A 557 -15.37 -28.81 12.94
CA LEU A 557 -16.68 -28.90 13.59
C LEU A 557 -17.62 -29.95 12.99
N SER A 558 -17.50 -30.19 11.68
CA SER A 558 -18.35 -31.14 10.95
C SER A 558 -17.67 -32.49 10.74
N LYS A 559 -16.57 -32.77 11.45
CA LYS A 559 -15.94 -34.09 11.44
C LYS A 559 -16.64 -34.96 12.47
N ASP A 560 -17.16 -36.09 12.03
CA ASP A 560 -17.78 -37.06 12.94
C ASP A 560 -16.80 -37.43 14.05
N ASN A 561 -17.29 -37.35 15.28
CA ASN A 561 -16.52 -37.63 16.49
C ASN A 561 -17.25 -38.70 17.29
N ASP A 562 -16.91 -39.96 17.00
CA ASP A 562 -17.54 -41.17 17.54
C ASP A 562 -17.56 -41.23 19.07
N ASN A 563 -16.74 -40.43 19.75
CA ASN A 563 -16.60 -40.42 21.21
C ASN A 563 -17.35 -39.28 21.92
N GLY A 564 -18.11 -38.45 21.21
CA GLY A 564 -18.84 -37.31 21.81
C GLY A 564 -17.95 -36.24 22.47
N GLY A 565 -16.64 -36.25 22.16
CA GLY A 565 -15.64 -35.34 22.72
C GLY A 565 -15.52 -34.03 21.96
N TRP A 566 -14.47 -33.26 22.29
CA TRP A 566 -14.14 -32.03 21.55
C TRP A 566 -13.76 -32.37 20.10
N PRO A 567 -14.15 -31.54 19.11
CA PRO A 567 -13.79 -31.76 17.71
C PRO A 567 -12.25 -31.80 17.54
N PRO A 568 -11.74 -32.58 16.58
CA PRO A 568 -10.30 -32.63 16.30
C PRO A 568 -9.74 -31.24 16.03
N ALA A 569 -8.59 -30.94 16.65
CA ALA A 569 -7.94 -29.64 16.57
C ALA A 569 -6.59 -29.72 15.86
N ARG A 570 -6.25 -28.67 15.09
CA ARG A 570 -4.94 -28.51 14.45
C ARG A 570 -4.32 -27.17 14.80
N LEU A 571 -3.01 -27.18 14.96
CA LEU A 571 -2.19 -26.01 15.26
C LEU A 571 -1.44 -25.58 14.01
N HIS A 572 -1.49 -24.29 13.69
CA HIS A 572 -0.76 -23.70 12.57
C HIS A 572 0.08 -22.51 13.02
N ILE A 573 1.33 -22.45 12.54
CA ILE A 573 2.29 -21.36 12.75
C ILE A 573 2.78 -20.92 11.38
N VAL A 574 2.37 -19.72 10.97
CA VAL A 574 2.67 -19.17 9.64
C VAL A 574 3.28 -17.78 9.77
N ILE A 575 4.32 -17.52 8.99
CA ILE A 575 4.97 -16.21 8.88
C ILE A 575 4.84 -15.72 7.46
N GLY A 576 4.32 -14.50 7.27
CA GLY A 576 4.24 -13.88 5.95
C GLY A 576 3.26 -12.71 5.88
N PRO A 577 3.25 -11.98 4.75
CA PRO A 577 2.28 -10.92 4.51
C PRO A 577 0.86 -11.49 4.32
N ASP A 578 -0.13 -10.62 4.52
CA ASP A 578 -1.54 -10.96 4.35
C ASP A 578 -1.94 -11.14 2.88
N LEU A 579 -1.66 -10.13 2.06
CA LEU A 579 -1.95 -10.15 0.64
C LEU A 579 -0.71 -10.62 -0.09
#